data_AF-A0A497PM26-F1
#
_entry.id   AF-A0A497PM26-F1
#
_cell.length_a   1.000
_cell.length_b   1.000
_cell.length_c   1.000
_cell.angle_alpha   90.00
_cell.angle_beta   90.00
_cell.angle_gamma   90.00
#
_symmetry.space_group_name_H-M   'P 1'
#
loop_
_entity.id
_entity.type
_entity.pdbx_description
1 polymer ?
#
loop_
_entity_poly.entity_id
_entity_poly.type
_entity_poly.pdbx_seq_one_letter_code
_entity_poly.pdbx_strand_id
1 'polypeptide(L)'
;MKFLTTLLVTATIYHADPAQCNADYLTTASLKTINKSNPQGHRWIAVSRDLEKHGFTFGTRVCVEGAGSYDGYWTVEDRMNKRWKNRIDFLVNKEVKGGKWNNIKITIE
;
A
#
# COMPACT_ATOMS: atom_id res chain seq x y z
N MET A 1 4.79 -24.93 -9.14
CA MET A 1 3.54 -24.71 -8.38
C MET A 1 3.63 -23.31 -7.78
N LYS A 2 2.82 -22.35 -8.26
CA LYS A 2 2.83 -20.98 -7.73
C LYS A 2 1.99 -21.02 -6.44
N PHE A 3 2.63 -20.94 -5.28
CA PHE A 3 1.91 -20.86 -4.01
C PHE A 3 1.31 -19.45 -3.90
N LEU A 4 -0.02 -19.36 -3.84
CA LEU A 4 -0.71 -18.09 -3.61
C LEU A 4 -0.57 -17.74 -2.13
N THR A 5 0.25 -16.73 -1.82
CA THR A 5 0.29 -16.16 -0.47
C THR A 5 -0.94 -15.29 -0.26
N THR A 6 -1.78 -15.65 0.71
CA THR A 6 -2.95 -14.87 1.12
C THR A 6 -2.83 -14.49 2.59
N LEU A 7 -3.07 -13.22 2.94
CA LEU A 7 -3.08 -12.73 4.32
C LEU A 7 -4.27 -11.82 4.60
N LEU A 8 -4.63 -11.69 5.88
CA LEU A 8 -5.57 -10.68 6.37
C LEU A 8 -4.80 -9.54 7.04
N VAL A 9 -5.11 -8.31 6.66
CA VAL A 9 -4.41 -7.11 7.13
C VAL A 9 -5.38 -6.00 7.56
N THR A 10 -4.86 -5.03 8.30
CA THR A 10 -5.50 -3.71 8.40
C THR A 10 -5.09 -2.89 7.18
N ALA A 11 -6.03 -2.25 6.50
CA ALA A 11 -5.74 -1.29 5.45
C ALA A 11 -6.09 0.12 5.92
N THR A 12 -5.24 1.09 5.61
CA THR A 12 -5.50 2.53 5.79
C THR A 12 -5.16 3.29 4.50
N ILE A 13 -5.27 4.62 4.51
CA ILE A 13 -4.82 5.46 3.40
C ILE A 13 -3.62 6.30 3.84
N TYR A 14 -2.82 6.73 2.88
CA TYR A 14 -1.85 7.80 3.08
C TYR A 14 -1.81 8.76 1.89
N HIS A 15 -1.29 9.94 2.14
CA HIS A 15 -1.08 10.96 1.12
C HIS A 15 0.42 11.20 0.96
N ALA A 16 0.85 11.49 -0.27
CA ALA A 16 2.16 12.03 -0.56
C ALA A 16 2.27 13.47 -0.04
N ASP A 17 2.42 13.62 1.28
CA ASP A 17 2.43 14.89 2.01
C ASP A 17 3.50 14.84 3.11
N PRO A 18 4.28 15.93 3.32
CA PRO A 18 5.33 15.96 4.34
C PRO A 18 4.88 15.65 5.77
N ALA A 19 3.60 15.85 6.11
CA ALA A 19 3.08 15.51 7.44
C ALA A 19 2.92 13.99 7.65
N GLN A 20 2.87 13.22 6.56
CA GLN A 20 2.69 11.76 6.57
C GLN A 20 3.94 11.01 6.08
N CYS A 21 4.81 11.70 5.34
CA CYS A 21 6.03 11.17 4.74
C CYS A 21 7.29 11.85 5.33
N ASN A 22 8.47 11.45 4.86
CA ASN A 22 9.72 12.16 5.14
C ASN A 22 9.86 13.39 4.21
N ALA A 23 11.01 14.07 4.27
CA ALA A 23 11.27 15.26 3.46
C ALA A 23 11.18 15.02 1.93
N ASP A 24 11.34 13.77 1.49
CA ASP A 24 11.23 13.33 0.09
C ASP A 24 9.89 12.63 -0.17
N TYR A 25 8.80 13.33 0.15
CA TYR A 25 7.43 12.80 0.15
C TYR A 25 6.88 12.44 -1.24
N LEU A 26 7.62 12.72 -2.31
CA LEU A 26 7.26 12.36 -3.69
C LEU A 26 8.06 11.17 -4.23
N THR A 27 8.90 10.55 -3.41
CA THR A 27 9.69 9.38 -3.79
C THR A 27 9.29 8.21 -2.89
N THR A 28 8.85 7.10 -3.51
CA THR A 28 8.50 5.89 -2.76
C THR A 28 9.74 5.18 -2.23
N ALA A 29 9.58 4.26 -1.26
CA ALA A 29 10.69 3.44 -0.80
C ALA A 29 11.32 2.55 -1.89
N SER A 30 10.61 2.29 -3.00
CA SER A 30 11.13 1.62 -4.20
C SER A 30 11.82 2.56 -5.20
N LEU A 31 12.02 3.83 -4.84
CA LEU A 31 12.65 4.88 -5.66
C LEU A 31 11.83 5.33 -6.88
N LYS A 32 10.51 5.16 -6.85
CA LYS A 32 9.62 5.69 -7.90
C LYS A 32 9.12 7.09 -7.56
N THR A 33 8.98 7.93 -8.57
CA THR A 33 8.40 9.28 -8.45
C THR A 33 6.88 9.21 -8.45
N ILE A 34 6.25 9.74 -7.41
CA ILE A 34 4.80 9.88 -7.29
C ILE A 34 4.33 11.04 -8.19
N ASN A 35 3.24 10.80 -8.92
CA ASN A 35 2.58 11.85 -9.70
C ASN A 35 1.72 12.67 -8.74
N LYS A 36 2.16 13.89 -8.42
CA LYS A 36 1.46 14.76 -7.46
C LYS A 36 0.04 15.13 -7.88
N SER A 37 -0.28 15.19 -9.18
CA SER A 37 -1.62 15.54 -9.65
C SER A 37 -2.63 14.38 -9.60
N ASN A 38 -2.12 13.14 -9.58
CA ASN A 38 -2.95 11.94 -9.44
C ASN A 38 -2.18 10.81 -8.73
N PRO A 39 -1.89 10.93 -7.42
CA PRO A 39 -1.20 9.88 -6.68
C PRO A 39 -1.94 8.54 -6.71
N GLN A 40 -3.26 8.55 -6.58
CA GLN A 40 -4.08 7.35 -6.54
C GLN A 40 -4.06 6.57 -7.86
N GLY A 41 -3.90 7.27 -8.99
CA GLY A 41 -3.86 6.66 -10.32
C GLY A 41 -2.73 5.65 -10.50
N HIS A 42 -1.67 5.73 -9.69
CA HIS A 42 -0.59 4.76 -9.69
C HIS A 42 -1.00 3.37 -9.20
N ARG A 43 -2.05 3.28 -8.37
CA ARG A 43 -2.46 2.04 -7.69
C ARG A 43 -1.29 1.42 -6.90
N TRP A 44 -0.56 2.26 -6.16
CA TRP A 44 0.52 1.82 -5.29
C TRP A 44 0.07 1.69 -3.82
N ILE A 45 0.64 0.71 -3.14
CA ILE A 45 0.48 0.53 -1.69
C ILE A 45 1.83 0.58 -0.98
N ALA A 46 1.79 1.08 0.26
CA ALA A 46 2.83 0.84 1.24
C ALA A 46 2.50 -0.43 2.03
N VAL A 47 3.51 -1.24 2.36
CA VAL A 47 3.35 -2.44 3.19
C VAL A 47 4.18 -2.34 4.47
N SER A 48 3.71 -2.96 5.55
CA SER A 48 4.51 -3.14 6.76
C SER A 48 5.63 -4.16 6.52
N ARG A 49 6.80 -3.94 7.14
CA ARG A 49 8.02 -4.73 6.90
C ARG A 49 7.85 -6.23 7.17
N ASP A 50 6.97 -6.59 8.10
CA ASP A 50 6.67 -7.98 8.43
C ASP A 50 5.94 -8.72 7.31
N LEU A 51 5.32 -8.02 6.34
CA LEU A 51 4.70 -8.63 5.17
C LEU A 51 5.74 -9.02 4.10
N GLU A 52 6.91 -8.38 4.08
CA GLU A 52 7.97 -8.67 3.09
C GLU A 52 8.46 -10.12 3.18
N LYS A 53 8.50 -10.70 4.39
CA LYS A 53 8.87 -12.11 4.60
C LYS A 53 7.88 -13.10 3.96
N HIS A 54 6.70 -12.62 3.57
CA HIS A 54 5.66 -13.39 2.90
C HIS A 54 5.63 -13.14 1.38
N GLY A 55 6.56 -12.33 0.85
CA GLY A 55 6.69 -12.04 -0.59
C GLY A 55 6.03 -10.72 -1.04
N PHE A 56 5.46 -9.94 -0.11
CA PHE A 56 4.94 -8.60 -0.40
C PHE A 56 6.10 -7.60 -0.44
N THR A 57 6.96 -7.73 -1.46
CA THR A 57 8.14 -6.87 -1.69
C THR A 57 7.89 -5.90 -2.83
N PHE A 58 8.79 -4.95 -3.07
CA PHE A 58 8.63 -3.97 -4.15
C PHE A 58 8.43 -4.63 -5.52
N GLY A 59 7.52 -4.06 -6.31
CA GLY A 59 7.10 -4.60 -7.61
C GLY A 59 6.09 -5.74 -7.54
N THR A 60 5.81 -6.30 -6.36
CA THR A 60 4.81 -7.36 -6.21
C THR A 60 3.42 -6.81 -6.50
N ARG A 61 2.68 -7.47 -7.41
CA ARG A 61 1.27 -7.20 -7.68
C ARG A 61 0.39 -7.95 -6.67
N VAL A 62 -0.55 -7.22 -6.09
CA VAL A 62 -1.38 -7.66 -4.98
C VAL A 62 -2.84 -7.43 -5.33
N CYS A 63 -3.65 -8.48 -5.25
CA CYS A 63 -5.10 -8.37 -5.29
C CYS A 63 -5.61 -8.06 -3.88
N VAL A 64 -6.42 -7.01 -3.75
CA VAL A 64 -7.04 -6.54 -2.51
C VAL A 64 -8.54 -6.79 -2.58
N GLU A 65 -9.10 -7.40 -1.53
CA GLU A 65 -10.53 -7.71 -1.41
C GLU A 65 -11.08 -7.29 -0.04
N GLY A 66 -12.25 -6.66 -0.02
CA GLY A 66 -12.97 -6.25 1.21
C GLY A 66 -12.80 -4.78 1.61
N ALA A 67 -12.10 -3.98 0.81
CA ALA A 67 -11.87 -2.55 0.99
C ALA A 67 -12.79 -1.66 0.13
N GLY A 68 -13.79 -2.22 -0.55
CA GLY A 68 -14.81 -1.48 -1.29
C GLY A 68 -14.24 -0.85 -2.57
N SER A 69 -14.28 0.48 -2.71
CA SER A 69 -13.75 1.17 -3.90
C SER A 69 -12.24 0.98 -4.10
N TYR A 70 -11.54 0.47 -3.09
CA TYR A 70 -10.11 0.15 -3.12
C TYR A 70 -9.84 -1.32 -3.50
N ASP A 71 -10.87 -2.12 -3.76
CA ASP A 71 -10.68 -3.49 -4.22
C ASP A 71 -9.97 -3.56 -5.58
N GLY A 72 -9.46 -4.75 -5.90
CA GLY A 72 -8.73 -5.04 -7.13
C GLY A 72 -7.22 -4.95 -6.96
N TYR A 73 -6.53 -4.74 -8.08
CA TYR A 73 -5.06 -4.86 -8.12
C TYR A 73 -4.34 -3.58 -7.70
N TRP A 74 -3.25 -3.77 -6.96
CA TRP A 74 -2.30 -2.77 -6.52
C TRP A 74 -0.87 -3.30 -6.68
N THR A 75 0.11 -2.41 -6.65
CA THR A 75 1.53 -2.76 -6.65
C THR A 75 2.20 -2.27 -5.39
N VAL A 76 3.00 -3.12 -4.76
CA VAL A 76 3.84 -2.72 -3.62
C VAL A 76 4.97 -1.86 -4.14
N GLU A 77 4.99 -0.59 -3.77
CA GLU A 77 6.06 0.34 -4.15
C GLU A 77 6.61 1.12 -2.96
N ASP A 78 5.94 1.04 -1.81
CA ASP A 78 6.31 1.81 -0.65
C ASP A 78 6.38 0.95 0.61
N ARG A 79 6.99 1.49 1.66
CA ARG A 79 7.29 0.78 2.89
C ARG A 79 6.94 1.61 4.10
N MET A 80 6.13 1.05 4.98
CA MET A 80 5.68 1.72 6.19
C MET A 80 6.77 1.78 7.26
N ASN A 81 6.62 2.66 8.25
CA ASN A 81 7.48 2.67 9.45
C ASN A 81 7.42 1.32 10.22
N LYS A 82 8.53 0.91 10.86
CA LYS A 82 8.71 -0.40 11.52
C LYS A 82 7.76 -0.66 12.70
N ARG A 83 7.12 0.40 13.23
CA ARG A 83 6.11 0.28 14.28
C ARG A 83 4.83 -0.42 13.80
N TRP A 84 4.55 -0.39 12.50
CA TRP A 84 3.36 -1.01 11.91
C TRP A 84 3.60 -2.48 11.60
N LYS A 85 2.56 -3.30 11.77
CA LYS A 85 2.54 -4.75 11.53
C LYS A 85 1.21 -5.16 10.91
N ASN A 86 1.21 -6.21 10.08
CA ASN A 86 0.05 -6.72 9.34
C ASN A 86 -0.81 -5.59 8.73
N ARG A 87 -0.16 -4.65 8.05
CA ARG A 87 -0.79 -3.42 7.55
C ARG A 87 -0.36 -3.05 6.15
N ILE A 88 -1.31 -2.49 5.40
CA ILE A 88 -1.06 -1.78 4.15
C ILE A 88 -1.63 -0.36 4.21
N ASP A 89 -1.06 0.58 3.44
CA ASP A 89 -1.67 1.88 3.15
C ASP A 89 -1.85 2.07 1.65
N PHE A 90 -3.04 2.49 1.23
CA PHE A 90 -3.30 2.93 -0.14
C PHE A 90 -2.76 4.34 -0.36
N LEU A 91 -1.98 4.53 -1.43
CA LEU A 91 -1.65 5.88 -1.90
C LEU A 91 -2.91 6.49 -2.52
N VAL A 92 -3.38 7.62 -1.96
CA VAL A 92 -4.61 8.26 -2.42
C VAL A 92 -4.42 9.74 -2.76
N ASN A 93 -5.40 10.30 -3.48
CA ASN A 93 -5.45 11.72 -3.79
C ASN A 93 -5.74 12.53 -2.52
N LYS A 94 -5.30 13.80 -2.48
CA LYS A 94 -5.32 14.65 -1.27
C LYS A 94 -6.73 14.91 -0.73
N GLU A 95 -7.73 14.81 -1.58
CA GLU A 95 -9.15 15.06 -1.28
C GLU A 95 -9.78 13.89 -0.53
N VAL A 96 -9.22 12.68 -0.64
CA VAL A 96 -9.70 11.51 0.09
C VAL A 96 -9.43 11.71 1.58
N LYS A 97 -10.43 11.46 2.41
CA LYS A 97 -10.33 11.55 3.88
C LYS A 97 -10.93 10.31 4.52
N GLY A 98 -10.46 9.99 5.72
CA GLY A 98 -10.85 8.75 6.41
C GLY A 98 -10.29 7.52 5.71
N GLY A 99 -10.81 6.33 6.02
CA GLY A 99 -10.34 5.08 5.41
C GLY A 99 -9.52 4.26 6.38
N LYS A 100 -10.19 3.30 7.00
CA LYS A 100 -9.59 2.22 7.76
C LYS A 100 -10.48 1.01 7.60
N TRP A 101 -9.90 -0.10 7.18
CA TRP A 101 -10.59 -1.36 7.03
C TRP A 101 -9.81 -2.44 7.80
N ASN A 102 -10.55 -3.29 8.50
CA ASN A 102 -9.97 -4.43 9.20
C ASN A 102 -10.30 -5.70 8.43
N ASN A 103 -9.47 -6.73 8.56
CA ASN A 103 -9.66 -8.03 7.92
C ASN A 103 -9.73 -7.94 6.38
N ILE A 104 -8.91 -7.07 5.79
CA ILE A 104 -8.77 -6.98 4.34
C ILE A 104 -7.92 -8.14 3.85
N LYS A 105 -8.42 -8.84 2.83
CA LYS A 105 -7.69 -9.94 2.21
C LYS A 105 -6.75 -9.40 1.13
N ILE A 106 -5.49 -9.80 1.22
CA ILE A 106 -4.48 -9.51 0.22
C ILE A 106 -3.87 -10.80 -0.32
N THR A 107 -3.72 -10.88 -1.64
CA THR A 107 -3.18 -12.07 -2.33
C THR A 107 -2.10 -11.67 -3.34
N ILE A 108 -0.96 -12.34 -3.34
CA ILE A 108 0.09 -12.17 -4.38
C ILE A 108 -0.34 -12.84 -5.68
N GLU A 109 -0.17 -12.15 -6.81
CA GLU A 109 -0.46 -12.67 -8.17
C GLU A 109 0.70 -13.46 -8.81
#